data_AF-A0A925SJP4-F1
#
_entry.id   AF-A0A925SJP4-F1
#
_cell.length_a   1.000
_cell.length_b   1.000
_cell.length_c   1.000
_cell.angle_alpha   90.00
_cell.angle_beta   90.00
_cell.angle_gamma   90.00
#
_symmetry.space_group_name_H-M   'P 1'
#
loop_
_entity.id
_entity.type
_entity.pdbx_description
1 polymer ?
#
loop_
_entity_poly.entity_id
_entity_poly.type
_entity_poly.pdbx_seq_one_letter_code
_entity_poly.pdbx_strand_id
1 'polypeptide(L)'
;SACVKPAEQASPATKAPEPEPFSTAATVAPTQQPSVGGIPAAAIAAAERAKARVEVASTATADNGAIYKQAQTLFAEKKYAEALHALDSIQVELMTSAQEKAVAELRAKITAAVTAAQ
;
A
#
# COMPACT_ATOMS: atom_id res chain seq x y z
N SER A 1 44.54 -40.41 -16.20
CA SER A 1 43.86 -40.54 -17.50
C SER A 1 43.00 -39.31 -17.77
N ALA A 2 43.26 -38.70 -18.93
CA ALA A 2 42.50 -37.75 -19.77
C ALA A 2 41.71 -36.57 -19.17
N CYS A 3 42.22 -35.36 -19.44
CA CYS A 3 41.49 -34.12 -19.69
C CYS A 3 40.60 -34.22 -20.94
N VAL A 4 39.41 -33.58 -20.95
CA VAL A 4 38.89 -32.79 -22.09
C VAL A 4 37.92 -31.70 -21.59
N LYS A 5 38.28 -30.43 -21.79
CA LYS A 5 37.42 -29.28 -22.14
C LYS A 5 37.70 -28.98 -23.64
N PRO A 6 37.01 -28.07 -24.35
CA PRO A 6 35.66 -27.52 -24.28
C PRO A 6 34.92 -27.69 -25.64
N ALA A 7 33.63 -27.33 -25.74
CA ALA A 7 33.00 -27.08 -27.04
C ALA A 7 32.47 -25.64 -27.07
N GLU A 8 33.36 -24.78 -27.53
CA GLU A 8 33.09 -23.48 -28.11
C GLU A 8 32.34 -23.68 -29.42
N GLN A 9 31.17 -23.05 -29.57
CA GLN A 9 30.53 -22.90 -30.87
C GLN A 9 30.31 -21.42 -31.14
N ALA A 10 31.15 -20.91 -32.04
CA ALA A 10 31.14 -19.54 -32.52
C ALA A 10 30.36 -19.43 -33.84
N SER A 11 29.48 -18.42 -33.90
CA SER A 11 29.19 -17.54 -35.05
C SER A 11 28.39 -18.11 -36.26
N PRO A 12 27.82 -17.29 -37.18
CA PRO A 12 27.95 -15.82 -37.35
C PRO A 12 26.66 -15.01 -37.65
N ALA A 13 26.84 -13.68 -37.54
CA ALA A 13 26.22 -12.52 -38.19
C ALA A 13 25.03 -12.67 -39.17
N THR A 14 24.04 -11.78 -39.04
CA THR A 14 23.50 -11.00 -40.17
C THR A 14 23.03 -9.62 -39.69
N LYS A 15 23.40 -8.61 -40.47
CA LYS A 15 23.28 -7.16 -40.28
C LYS A 15 21.89 -6.65 -40.75
N ALA A 16 21.43 -5.58 -40.11
CA ALA A 16 20.26 -4.72 -40.40
C ALA A 16 20.28 -4.10 -41.83
N PRO A 17 19.35 -3.19 -42.25
CA PRO A 17 18.04 -2.72 -41.73
C PRO A 17 16.92 -2.79 -42.81
N GLU A 18 15.67 -2.44 -42.50
CA GLU A 18 14.93 -1.41 -43.28
C GLU A 18 13.57 -1.04 -42.64
N PRO A 19 13.17 0.24 -42.69
CA PRO A 19 11.96 0.79 -42.09
C PRO A 19 10.83 0.84 -43.13
N GLU A 20 9.57 0.68 -42.70
CA GLU A 20 8.44 1.22 -43.46
C GLU A 20 7.35 1.75 -42.52
N PRO A 21 6.66 2.83 -42.91
CA PRO A 21 6.02 3.77 -42.02
C PRO A 21 4.49 3.62 -42.03
N PHE A 22 3.89 3.48 -40.86
CA PHE A 22 2.47 3.84 -40.68
C PHE A 22 2.34 4.85 -39.55
N SER A 23 2.81 6.07 -39.81
CA SER A 23 2.30 7.27 -39.13
C SER A 23 1.22 7.88 -40.00
N THR A 24 0.03 7.29 -39.95
CA THR A 24 -1.19 7.94 -40.42
C THR A 24 -1.62 8.94 -39.38
N ALA A 25 -1.69 10.20 -39.80
CA ALA A 25 -2.08 11.34 -39.00
C ALA A 25 -3.39 11.12 -38.24
N ALA A 26 -3.35 11.38 -36.93
CA ALA A 26 -4.50 11.87 -36.19
C ALA A 26 -4.21 13.33 -35.82
N THR A 27 -4.54 14.21 -36.76
CA THR A 27 -4.76 15.63 -36.51
C THR A 27 -5.94 15.80 -35.55
N VAL A 28 -5.85 16.83 -34.70
CA VAL A 28 -6.88 17.52 -33.92
C VAL A 28 -7.07 17.08 -32.47
N ALA A 29 -6.48 17.85 -31.54
CA ALA A 29 -7.22 18.50 -30.44
C ALA A 29 -6.30 19.55 -29.75
N PRO A 30 -6.88 20.68 -29.27
CA PRO A 30 -6.20 21.96 -29.15
C PRO A 30 -5.20 22.02 -28.01
N THR A 31 -4.21 22.89 -28.19
CA THR A 31 -3.37 23.49 -27.18
C THR A 31 -4.24 24.04 -26.03
N GLN A 32 -4.55 23.22 -25.03
CA GLN A 32 -4.87 23.75 -23.70
C GLN A 32 -3.54 24.13 -23.06
N GLN A 33 -3.03 25.25 -23.52
CA GLN A 33 -2.19 26.09 -22.68
C GLN A 33 -3.02 26.35 -21.43
N PRO A 34 -2.64 25.87 -20.23
CA PRO A 34 -3.37 26.25 -19.02
C PRO A 34 -3.22 27.75 -18.90
N SER A 35 -4.30 28.47 -19.21
CA SER A 35 -4.38 29.90 -18.97
C SER A 35 -4.04 30.14 -17.50
N VAL A 36 -2.97 30.90 -17.29
CA VAL A 36 -2.64 31.53 -16.01
C VAL A 36 -3.83 32.39 -15.59
N GLY A 37 -4.73 31.85 -14.76
CA GLY A 37 -5.94 32.57 -14.38
C GLY A 37 -6.88 31.78 -13.48
N GLY A 38 -6.56 31.74 -12.18
CA GLY A 38 -7.48 31.37 -11.10
C GLY A 38 -7.78 29.87 -10.98
N ILE A 39 -7.30 29.24 -9.90
CA ILE A 39 -7.79 27.92 -9.51
C ILE A 39 -9.31 28.04 -9.31
N PRO A 40 -10.16 27.30 -10.03
CA PRO A 40 -11.60 27.44 -9.90
C PRO A 40 -12.00 27.15 -8.45
N ALA A 41 -12.85 27.99 -7.85
CA ALA A 41 -13.24 27.87 -6.44
C ALA A 41 -13.79 26.47 -6.08
N ALA A 42 -14.39 25.77 -7.05
CA ALA A 42 -14.81 24.38 -6.91
C ALA A 42 -13.65 23.38 -6.77
N ALA A 43 -12.52 23.61 -7.46
CA ALA A 43 -11.30 22.80 -7.30
C ALA A 43 -10.61 23.09 -5.97
N ILE A 44 -10.67 24.33 -5.47
CA ILE A 44 -10.19 24.69 -4.12
C ILE A 44 -11.06 23.97 -3.06
N ALA A 45 -12.39 24.08 -3.16
CA ALA A 45 -13.30 23.41 -2.23
C ALA A 45 -13.20 21.87 -2.29
N ALA A 46 -12.96 21.29 -3.47
CA ALA A 46 -12.70 19.86 -3.61
C ALA A 46 -11.35 19.46 -2.98
N ALA A 47 -10.31 20.27 -3.16
CA ALA A 47 -9.00 20.04 -2.55
C ALA A 47 -9.03 20.17 -1.02
N GLU A 48 -9.77 21.14 -0.47
CA GLU A 48 -9.94 21.29 0.98
C GLU A 48 -10.70 20.12 1.59
N ARG A 49 -11.78 19.65 0.93
CA ARG A 49 -12.49 18.44 1.35
C ARG A 49 -11.61 17.19 1.26
N ALA A 50 -10.79 17.07 0.23
CA ALA A 50 -9.84 15.97 0.10
C ALA A 50 -8.79 16.02 1.22
N LYS A 51 -8.26 17.20 1.54
CA LYS A 51 -7.32 17.41 2.65
C LYS A 51 -7.93 17.04 4.01
N ALA A 52 -9.15 17.49 4.29
CA ALA A 52 -9.86 17.15 5.54
C ALA A 52 -10.06 15.63 5.68
N ARG A 53 -10.37 14.92 4.58
CA ARG A 53 -10.48 13.45 4.60
C ARG A 53 -9.14 12.78 4.89
N VAL A 54 -8.04 13.29 4.33
CA VAL A 54 -6.68 12.78 4.58
C VAL A 54 -6.28 13.04 6.04
N GLU A 55 -6.60 14.20 6.60
CA GLU A 55 -6.34 14.51 8.01
C GLU A 55 -7.11 13.56 8.95
N VAL A 56 -8.40 13.34 8.70
CA VAL A 56 -9.22 12.38 9.48
C VAL A 56 -8.66 10.95 9.40
N ALA A 57 -8.27 10.50 8.20
CA ALA A 57 -7.65 9.19 8.03
C ALA A 57 -6.30 9.08 8.75
N SER A 58 -5.51 10.15 8.77
CA SER A 58 -4.22 10.22 9.47
C SER A 58 -4.39 10.15 10.98
N THR A 59 -5.33 10.92 11.55
CA THR A 59 -5.65 10.87 12.99
C THR A 59 -6.15 9.49 13.39
N ALA A 60 -7.06 8.90 12.61
CA ALA A 60 -7.55 7.56 12.87
C ALA A 60 -6.45 6.49 12.79
N THR A 61 -5.47 6.64 11.89
CA THR A 61 -4.32 5.73 11.81
C THR A 61 -3.44 5.83 13.06
N ALA A 62 -3.22 7.04 13.58
CA ALA A 62 -2.46 7.27 14.81
C ALA A 62 -3.18 6.70 16.05
N ASP A 63 -4.49 6.93 16.16
CA ASP A 63 -5.32 6.40 17.25
C ASP A 63 -5.37 4.87 17.22
N ASN A 64 -5.56 4.27 16.04
CA ASN A 64 -5.50 2.82 15.84
C ASN A 64 -4.14 2.23 16.27
N GLY A 65 -3.04 2.94 15.99
CA GLY A 65 -1.70 2.56 16.44
C GLY A 65 -1.53 2.61 17.96
N ALA A 66 -2.14 3.59 18.63
CA ALA A 66 -2.14 3.70 20.09
C ALA A 66 -2.95 2.57 20.74
N ILE A 67 -4.15 2.28 20.21
CA ILE A 67 -5.00 1.17 20.68
C ILE A 67 -4.29 -0.17 20.51
N TYR A 68 -3.60 -0.39 19.38
CA TYR A 68 -2.81 -1.61 19.18
C TYR A 68 -1.69 -1.78 20.22
N LYS A 69 -0.98 -0.70 20.58
CA LYS A 69 0.02 -0.74 21.66
C LYS A 69 -0.62 -1.01 23.01
N GLN A 70 -1.77 -0.42 23.30
CA GLN A 70 -2.52 -0.68 24.53
C GLN A 70 -2.93 -2.15 24.63
N ALA A 71 -3.44 -2.74 23.54
CA ALA A 71 -3.79 -4.16 23.49
C ALA A 71 -2.57 -5.06 23.73
N GLN A 72 -1.38 -4.72 23.24
CA GLN A 72 -0.15 -5.46 23.55
C GLN A 72 0.21 -5.38 25.03
N THR A 73 0.11 -4.20 25.64
CA THR A 73 0.36 -4.03 27.08
C THR A 73 -0.61 -4.87 27.90
N LEU A 74 -1.91 -4.81 27.58
CA LEU A 74 -2.94 -5.61 28.25
C LEU A 74 -2.73 -7.12 28.07
N PHE A 75 -2.27 -7.54 26.89
CA PHE A 75 -1.88 -8.94 26.64
C PHE A 75 -0.70 -9.37 27.52
N ALA A 76 0.32 -8.52 27.68
CA ALA A 76 1.46 -8.79 28.57
C ALA A 76 1.04 -8.87 30.05
N GLU A 77 0.05 -8.07 30.45
CA GLU A 77 -0.57 -8.11 31.79
C GLU A 77 -1.54 -9.29 31.98
N LYS A 78 -1.71 -10.16 30.98
CA LYS A 78 -2.67 -11.28 30.96
C LYS A 78 -4.14 -10.85 31.10
N LYS A 79 -4.43 -9.57 30.85
CA LYS A 79 -5.79 -9.02 30.79
C LYS A 79 -6.41 -9.26 29.43
N TYR A 80 -6.63 -10.53 29.11
CA TYR A 80 -6.97 -10.95 27.74
C TYR A 80 -8.33 -10.41 27.26
N ALA A 81 -9.32 -10.30 28.14
CA ALA A 81 -10.64 -9.74 27.79
C ALA A 81 -10.53 -8.24 27.43
N GLU A 82 -9.78 -7.47 28.21
CA GLU A 82 -9.54 -6.05 27.95
C GLU A 82 -8.70 -5.85 26.69
N ALA A 83 -7.72 -6.74 26.44
CA ALA A 83 -6.92 -6.71 25.22
C ALA A 83 -7.76 -6.97 23.97
N LEU A 84 -8.68 -7.94 24.00
CA LEU A 84 -9.61 -8.20 22.89
C LEU A 84 -10.55 -7.01 22.65
N HIS A 85 -11.11 -6.45 23.72
CA HIS A 85 -11.99 -5.28 23.63
C HIS A 85 -11.27 -4.05 23.03
N ALA A 86 -10.00 -3.83 23.40
CA ALA A 86 -9.18 -2.81 22.79
C ALA A 86 -9.00 -3.06 21.28
N LEU A 87 -8.69 -4.29 20.86
CA LEU A 87 -8.55 -4.62 19.44
C LEU A 87 -9.86 -4.49 18.65
N ASP A 88 -11.00 -4.82 19.24
CA ASP A 88 -12.32 -4.63 18.61
C ASP A 88 -12.69 -3.15 18.44
N SER A 89 -12.04 -2.25 19.18
CA SER A 89 -12.21 -0.80 19.04
C SER A 89 -11.38 -0.21 17.87
N ILE A 90 -10.52 -0.99 17.23
CA ILE A 90 -9.68 -0.55 16.10
C ILE A 90 -10.55 -0.46 14.83
N GLN A 91 -10.50 0.69 14.16
CA GLN A 91 -11.17 0.88 12.88
C GLN A 91 -10.30 0.31 11.75
N VAL A 92 -10.47 -0.99 11.46
CA VAL A 92 -9.66 -1.76 10.51
C VAL A 92 -9.66 -1.14 9.10
N GLU A 93 -10.80 -0.55 8.68
CA GLU A 93 -10.95 0.12 7.37
C GLU A 93 -10.02 1.33 7.16
N LEU A 94 -9.47 1.87 8.25
CA LEU A 94 -8.55 3.01 8.25
C LEU A 94 -7.10 2.57 8.51
N MET A 95 -6.82 1.27 8.42
CA MET A 95 -5.48 0.71 8.57
C MET A 95 -4.85 0.38 7.21
N THR A 96 -3.52 0.37 7.19
CA THR A 96 -2.76 -0.26 6.10
C THR A 96 -2.84 -1.79 6.21
N SER A 97 -2.73 -2.51 5.09
CA SER A 97 -2.79 -3.98 5.11
C SER A 97 -1.76 -4.65 6.03
N ALA A 98 -0.61 -4.00 6.25
CA ALA A 98 0.39 -4.47 7.21
C ALA A 98 -0.10 -4.37 8.67
N GLN A 99 -0.80 -3.28 9.01
CA GLN A 99 -1.40 -3.07 10.33
C GLN A 99 -2.59 -3.99 10.57
N GLU A 100 -3.45 -4.20 9.57
CA GLU A 100 -4.56 -5.17 9.64
C GLU A 100 -4.05 -6.57 9.96
N LYS A 101 -2.99 -7.01 9.25
CA LYS A 101 -2.36 -8.30 9.50
C LYS A 101 -1.81 -8.40 10.93
N ALA A 102 -1.14 -7.36 11.42
CA ALA A 102 -0.60 -7.34 12.78
C ALA A 102 -1.70 -7.41 13.86
N VAL A 103 -2.81 -6.70 13.66
CA VAL A 103 -3.99 -6.74 14.56
C VAL A 103 -4.61 -8.13 14.54
N ALA A 104 -4.80 -8.73 13.37
CA ALA A 104 -5.34 -10.09 13.23
C ALA A 104 -4.45 -11.15 13.91
N GLU A 105 -3.13 -11.06 13.73
CA GLU A 105 -2.17 -11.94 14.38
C GLU A 105 -2.21 -11.80 15.91
N LEU A 106 -2.28 -10.57 16.44
CA LEU A 106 -2.38 -10.34 17.88
C LEU A 106 -3.69 -10.87 18.45
N ARG A 107 -4.82 -10.64 17.75
CA ARG A 107 -6.13 -11.18 18.14
C ARG A 107 -6.11 -12.70 18.22
N ALA A 108 -5.54 -13.37 17.21
CA ALA A 108 -5.41 -14.82 17.21
C ALA A 108 -4.59 -15.33 18.40
N LYS A 109 -3.48 -14.64 18.74
CA LYS A 109 -2.66 -14.98 19.91
C LYS A 109 -3.42 -14.81 21.23
N ILE A 110 -4.18 -13.72 21.38
CA ILE A 110 -4.98 -13.48 22.58
C ILE A 110 -6.07 -14.54 22.69
N THR A 111 -6.79 -14.86 21.62
CA THR A 111 -7.82 -15.91 21.61
C THR A 111 -7.23 -17.27 21.98
N ALA A 112 -6.08 -17.64 21.43
CA ALA A 112 -5.41 -18.88 21.79
C ALA A 112 -5.01 -18.91 23.28
N ALA A 113 -4.50 -17.79 23.82
CA ALA A 113 -4.15 -17.68 25.24
C ALA A 113 -5.37 -17.76 26.16
N VAL A 114 -6.52 -17.18 25.77
CA VAL A 114 -7.79 -17.30 26.49
C VAL A 114 -8.27 -18.75 26.49
N THR A 115 -8.26 -19.42 25.34
CA THR A 115 -8.68 -20.82 25.22
C THR A 115 -7.79 -21.75 26.02
N ALA A 116 -6.46 -21.51 26.05
CA ALA A 116 -5.52 -22.31 26.82
C ALA A 116 -5.60 -22.08 28.34
N ALA A 117 -6.22 -20.98 28.79
CA ALA A 117 -6.42 -20.65 30.19
C ALA A 117 -7.75 -21.18 30.77
N GLN A 118 -8.60 -21.77 29.92
CA GLN A 118 -9.82 -22.50 30.33
C GLN A 118 -9.53 -23.98 30.54
#